data_AF-A0A6J0E8B1-F1
#
_entry.id   AF-A0A6J0E8B1-F1
#
_cell.length_a   1.000
_cell.length_b   1.000
_cell.length_c   1.000
_cell.angle_alpha   90.00
_cell.angle_beta   90.00
_cell.angle_gamma   90.00
#
_symmetry.space_group_name_H-M   'P 1'
#
loop_
_entity.id
_entity.type
_entity.pdbx_description
1 polymer ?
#
loop_
_entity_poly.entity_id
_entity_poly.type
_entity_poly.pdbx_seq_one_letter_code
_entity_poly.pdbx_strand_id
1 'polypeptide(L)'
;MDRPESRCPPPGSLRLFVLACLLILTAVLTYPMLRTISLWFHSSLTRSYVSGTYSIVFVNYPNEQIARDVARAILDKKLAASVNILPKTSSLYFWKGKIEESTEILLLIKTKTSKVSRLSTYMRPASQLHRSSW
;
A
#
# COMPACT_ATOMS: atom_id res chain seq x y z
N MET A 1 -16.52 -75.74 -19.85
CA MET A 1 -16.29 -75.68 -18.38
C MET A 1 -15.00 -74.90 -18.21
N ASP A 2 -15.14 -73.60 -18.39
CA ASP A 2 -14.04 -72.67 -18.67
C ASP A 2 -13.39 -72.24 -17.35
N ARG A 3 -12.09 -72.50 -17.22
CA ARG A 3 -11.29 -72.01 -16.10
C ARG A 3 -10.87 -70.57 -16.36
N PRO A 4 -10.89 -69.69 -15.35
CA PRO A 4 -10.40 -68.32 -15.52
C PRO A 4 -8.87 -68.33 -15.57
N GLU A 5 -8.30 -67.90 -16.69
CA GLU A 5 -6.88 -67.60 -16.79
C GLU A 5 -6.54 -66.45 -15.85
N SER A 6 -5.83 -66.77 -14.77
CA SER A 6 -5.17 -65.81 -13.90
C SER A 6 -4.06 -65.12 -14.69
N ARG A 7 -4.32 -63.89 -15.17
CA ARG A 7 -3.30 -63.07 -15.84
C ARG A 7 -2.23 -62.67 -14.83
N CYS A 8 -1.09 -63.34 -14.89
CA CYS A 8 0.13 -62.89 -14.22
C CYS A 8 0.57 -61.55 -14.81
N PRO A 9 0.95 -60.55 -13.99
CA PRO A 9 1.47 -59.29 -14.51
C PRO A 9 2.84 -59.51 -15.17
N PRO A 10 3.15 -58.81 -16.28
CA PRO A 10 4.39 -59.01 -17.02
C PRO A 10 5.63 -58.63 -16.19
N PRO A 11 6.80 -59.26 -16.46
CA PRO A 11 8.01 -59.15 -15.63
C PRO A 11 8.68 -57.76 -15.59
N GLY A 12 8.13 -56.76 -16.29
CA GLY A 12 8.58 -55.36 -16.23
C GLY A 12 7.76 -54.45 -15.31
N SER A 13 6.62 -54.92 -14.80
CA SER A 13 5.64 -54.10 -14.06
C SER A 13 6.16 -53.63 -12.69
N LEU A 14 6.88 -54.48 -11.97
CA LEU A 14 7.42 -54.16 -10.64
C LEU A 14 8.52 -53.08 -10.69
N ARG A 15 9.39 -53.14 -11.71
CA ARG A 15 10.46 -52.14 -11.89
C ARG A 15 9.88 -50.76 -12.21
N LEU A 16 8.86 -50.71 -13.05
CA LEU A 16 8.16 -49.47 -13.37
C LEU A 16 7.44 -48.89 -12.14
N PHE A 17 6.86 -49.76 -11.31
CA PHE A 17 6.23 -49.37 -10.04
C PHE A 17 7.25 -48.81 -9.03
N VAL A 18 8.41 -49.46 -8.88
CA VAL A 18 9.48 -49.00 -7.99
C VAL A 18 10.04 -47.65 -8.46
N LEU A 19 10.25 -47.48 -9.77
CA LEU A 19 10.70 -46.20 -10.34
C LEU A 19 9.65 -45.10 -10.14
N ALA A 20 8.36 -45.40 -10.37
CA ALA A 20 7.28 -44.45 -10.14
C ALA A 20 7.19 -44.05 -8.65
N CYS A 21 7.28 -45.01 -7.73
CA CYS A 21 7.32 -44.74 -6.29
C CYS A 21 8.51 -43.86 -5.89
N LEU A 22 9.70 -44.09 -6.47
CA LEU A 22 10.88 -43.28 -6.19
C LEU A 22 10.74 -41.84 -6.72
N LEU A 23 10.16 -41.66 -7.90
CA LEU A 23 9.86 -40.33 -8.46
C LEU A 23 8.81 -39.58 -7.63
N ILE A 24 7.77 -40.27 -7.17
CA ILE A 24 6.75 -39.67 -6.30
C ILE A 24 7.38 -39.31 -4.93
N LEU A 25 8.18 -40.19 -4.35
CA LEU A 25 8.85 -39.93 -3.07
C LEU A 25 9.80 -38.73 -3.15
N THR A 26 10.60 -38.65 -4.21
CA THR A 26 11.51 -37.50 -4.43
C THR A 26 10.75 -36.20 -4.70
N ALA A 27 9.65 -36.25 -5.45
CA ALA A 27 8.76 -35.10 -5.61
C ALA A 27 8.14 -34.65 -4.27
N VAL A 28 7.66 -35.58 -3.45
CA VAL A 28 7.09 -35.30 -2.12
C VAL A 28 8.14 -34.73 -1.16
N LEU A 29 9.38 -35.24 -1.22
CA LEU A 29 10.49 -34.76 -0.38
C LEU A 29 11.02 -33.39 -0.82
N THR A 30 10.97 -33.07 -2.11
CA THR A 30 11.44 -31.77 -2.66
C THR A 30 10.35 -30.69 -2.65
N TYR A 31 9.08 -31.07 -2.65
CA TYR A 31 7.93 -30.16 -2.52
C TYR A 31 8.00 -29.19 -1.33
N PRO A 32 8.35 -29.61 -0.09
CA PRO A 32 8.46 -28.66 1.03
C PRO A 32 9.57 -27.62 0.82
N MET A 33 10.66 -27.99 0.14
CA MET A 33 11.75 -27.06 -0.21
C MET A 33 11.33 -26.05 -1.30
N LEU A 34 10.61 -26.50 -2.34
CA LEU A 34 10.06 -25.57 -3.34
C LEU A 34 9.01 -24.63 -2.72
N ARG A 35 8.19 -25.14 -1.81
CA ARG A 35 7.17 -24.34 -1.11
C ARG A 35 7.81 -23.28 -0.21
N THR A 36 8.87 -23.58 0.52
CA THR A 36 9.57 -22.59 1.35
C THR A 36 10.30 -21.56 0.49
N ILE A 37 10.90 -21.96 -0.63
CA ILE A 37 11.51 -21.04 -1.60
C ILE A 37 10.45 -20.10 -2.19
N SER A 38 9.28 -20.62 -2.57
CA SER A 38 8.15 -19.82 -3.08
C SER A 38 7.67 -18.79 -2.06
N LEU A 39 7.53 -19.18 -0.79
CA LEU A 39 7.14 -18.26 0.29
C LEU A 39 8.21 -17.19 0.57
N TRP A 40 9.49 -17.56 0.53
CA TRP A 40 10.60 -16.61 0.66
C TRP A 40 10.65 -15.60 -0.50
N PHE A 41 10.41 -16.07 -1.72
CA PHE A 41 10.36 -15.22 -2.90
C PHE A 41 9.16 -14.27 -2.83
N HIS A 42 8.00 -14.78 -2.40
CA HIS A 42 6.80 -13.95 -2.22
C HIS A 42 7.00 -12.91 -1.10
N SER A 43 7.62 -13.28 0.01
CA SER A 43 7.90 -12.36 1.13
C SER A 43 8.95 -11.29 0.78
N SER A 44 9.92 -11.62 -0.07
CA SER A 44 10.94 -10.67 -0.53
C SER A 44 10.38 -9.65 -1.52
N LEU A 45 9.32 -10.02 -2.25
CA LEU A 45 8.61 -9.11 -3.16
C LEU A 45 7.60 -8.21 -2.42
N THR A 46 7.04 -8.68 -1.31
CA THR A 46 6.21 -7.83 -0.45
C THR A 46 7.10 -6.86 0.31
N ARG A 47 7.20 -5.62 -0.19
CA ARG A 47 7.86 -4.53 0.53
C ARG A 47 7.19 -4.33 1.89
N SER A 48 7.87 -4.74 2.97
CA SER A 48 7.40 -4.54 4.34
C SER A 48 7.19 -3.05 4.61
N TYR A 49 6.01 -2.70 5.12
CA TYR A 49 5.73 -1.35 5.59
C TYR A 49 6.58 -1.07 6.82
N VAL A 50 7.43 -0.03 6.73
CA VAL A 50 8.18 0.47 7.88
C VAL A 50 7.40 1.63 8.49
N SER A 51 7.01 1.48 9.75
CA SER A 51 6.28 2.50 10.50
C SER A 51 7.05 3.84 10.50
N GLY A 52 6.34 4.96 10.38
CA GLY A 52 6.93 6.30 10.35
C GLY A 52 7.50 6.74 8.99
N THR A 53 7.48 5.90 7.96
CA THR A 53 7.99 6.27 6.61
C THR A 53 7.04 7.20 5.84
N TYR A 54 5.75 7.11 6.14
CA TYR A 54 4.69 7.87 5.48
C TYR A 54 3.93 8.72 6.49
N SER A 55 3.47 9.88 6.02
CA SER A 55 2.73 10.86 6.80
C SER A 55 1.52 11.35 6.01
N ILE A 56 0.47 11.72 6.73
CA ILE A 56 -0.68 12.42 6.18
C ILE A 56 -0.66 13.84 6.74
N VAL A 57 -0.67 14.83 5.86
CA VAL A 57 -0.67 16.25 6.22
C VAL A 57 -2.05 16.83 5.94
N PHE A 58 -2.61 17.52 6.93
CA PHE A 58 -3.89 18.21 6.85
C PHE A 58 -3.66 19.69 6.65
N VAL A 59 -4.24 20.28 5.61
CA VAL A 59 -4.15 21.71 5.34
C VAL A 59 -5.50 22.26 4.90
N ASN A 60 -5.92 23.35 5.53
CA ASN A 60 -7.15 24.05 5.18
C ASN A 60 -6.85 25.22 4.24
N TYR A 61 -7.75 25.43 3.29
CA TYR A 61 -7.74 26.56 2.36
C TYR A 61 -9.12 27.23 2.34
N PRO A 62 -9.20 28.58 2.26
CA PRO A 62 -10.48 29.29 2.22
C PRO A 62 -11.22 29.15 0.89
N ASN A 63 -10.53 28.74 -0.19
CA ASN A 63 -11.10 28.67 -1.54
C ASN A 63 -10.69 27.36 -2.23
N GLU A 64 -11.67 26.73 -2.89
CA GLU A 64 -11.49 25.48 -3.62
C GLU A 64 -10.53 25.59 -4.80
N GLN A 65 -10.56 26.71 -5.53
CA GLN A 65 -9.67 26.94 -6.66
C GLN A 65 -8.21 26.94 -6.20
N ILE A 66 -7.89 27.67 -5.12
CA ILE A 66 -6.55 27.70 -4.52
C ILE A 66 -6.13 26.31 -4.06
N ALA A 67 -7.03 25.58 -3.39
CA ALA A 67 -6.76 24.23 -2.91
C ALA A 67 -6.41 23.28 -4.07
N ARG A 68 -7.15 23.35 -5.18
CA ARG A 68 -6.92 22.54 -6.39
C ARG A 68 -5.59 22.91 -7.07
N ASP A 69 -5.28 24.20 -7.17
CA ASP A 69 -4.05 24.66 -7.82
C ASP A 69 -2.81 24.27 -7.01
N VAL A 70 -2.87 24.39 -5.67
CA VAL A 70 -1.81 23.90 -4.79
C VAL A 70 -1.69 22.38 -4.88
N ALA A 71 -2.80 21.65 -4.87
CA ALA A 71 -2.79 20.18 -4.97
C ALA A 71 -2.09 19.71 -6.25
N ARG A 72 -2.38 20.34 -7.40
CA ARG A 72 -1.69 20.06 -8.67
C ARG A 72 -0.19 20.36 -8.56
N ALA A 73 0.16 21.54 -8.06
CA ALA A 73 1.55 21.97 -7.99
C ALA A 73 2.43 21.08 -7.09
N ILE A 74 1.91 20.58 -5.95
CA ILE A 74 2.65 19.67 -5.07
C ILE A 74 2.79 18.26 -5.65
N LEU A 75 1.82 17.82 -6.46
CA LEU A 75 1.88 16.55 -7.19
C LEU A 75 2.89 16.62 -8.33
N ASP A 76 2.88 17.69 -9.13
CA ASP A 76 3.83 17.91 -10.23
C ASP A 76 5.28 17.95 -9.73
N LYS A 77 5.51 18.60 -8.59
CA LYS A 77 6.82 18.66 -7.93
C LYS A 77 7.19 17.36 -7.19
N LYS A 78 6.33 16.33 -7.26
CA LYS A 78 6.50 15.03 -6.57
C LYS A 78 6.72 15.19 -5.06
N LEU A 79 6.12 16.21 -4.45
CA LEU A 79 6.19 16.46 -3.00
C LEU A 79 5.15 15.62 -2.25
N ALA A 80 4.07 15.23 -2.92
CA ALA A 80 3.05 14.31 -2.44
C ALA A 80 2.88 13.14 -3.42
N ALA A 81 2.32 12.02 -2.93
CA ALA A 81 1.91 10.90 -3.77
C ALA A 81 0.45 11.02 -4.20
N SER A 82 -0.41 11.51 -3.30
CA SER A 82 -1.82 11.77 -3.57
C SER A 82 -2.35 12.88 -2.68
N VAL A 83 -3.43 13.53 -3.11
CA VAL A 83 -4.14 14.56 -2.36
C VAL A 83 -5.63 14.28 -2.46
N ASN A 84 -6.32 14.21 -1.32
CA ASN A 84 -7.78 14.20 -1.29
C ASN A 84 -8.28 15.61 -0.96
N ILE A 85 -9.25 16.09 -1.72
CA ILE A 85 -9.87 17.41 -1.54
C ILE A 85 -11.27 17.20 -0.96
N LEU A 86 -11.52 17.72 0.23
CA LEU A 86 -12.81 17.64 0.91
C LEU A 86 -13.48 19.03 0.84
N PRO A 87 -14.55 19.19 0.04
CA PRO A 87 -15.22 20.47 -0.11
C PRO A 87 -16.09 20.80 1.11
N LYS A 88 -16.29 22.10 1.37
CA LYS A 88 -17.26 22.65 2.34
C LYS A 88 -17.18 22.06 3.74
N THR A 89 -15.99 22.06 4.33
CA THR A 89 -15.80 21.64 5.73
C THR A 89 -16.02 22.84 6.65
N SER A 90 -16.84 22.70 7.69
CA SER A 90 -16.97 23.72 8.75
C SER A 90 -15.85 23.58 9.76
N SER A 91 -15.04 24.62 9.93
CA SER A 91 -14.02 24.74 10.97
C SER A 91 -14.51 25.70 12.05
N LEU A 92 -14.69 25.19 13.28
CA LEU A 92 -14.99 26.01 14.46
C LEU A 92 -13.70 26.29 15.23
N TYR A 93 -13.47 27.56 15.56
CA TYR A 93 -12.29 27.98 16.33
C TYR A 93 -12.62 29.14 17.27
N PHE A 94 -11.78 29.33 18.29
CA PHE A 94 -11.95 30.42 19.25
C PHE A 94 -11.14 31.63 18.82
N TRP A 95 -11.80 32.78 18.65
CA TRP A 95 -11.19 34.02 18.20
C TRP A 95 -11.80 35.21 18.92
N LYS A 96 -10.95 36.11 19.45
CA LYS A 96 -11.35 37.33 20.18
C LYS A 96 -12.48 37.11 21.22
N GLY A 97 -12.42 36.00 21.96
CA GLY A 97 -13.40 35.71 23.01
C GLY A 97 -14.71 35.07 22.52
N LYS A 98 -14.83 34.73 21.23
CA LYS A 98 -16.03 34.13 20.65
C LYS A 98 -15.67 32.87 19.86
N ILE A 99 -16.63 31.95 19.75
CA ILE A 99 -16.53 30.82 18.81
C ILE A 99 -16.93 31.34 17.44
N GLU A 100 -16.03 31.23 16.48
CA GLU A 100 -16.27 31.51 15.08
C GLU A 100 -16.36 30.22 14.28
N GLU A 101 -17.22 30.22 13.27
CA GLU A 101 -17.35 29.14 12.30
C GLU A 101 -16.94 29.68 10.92
N SER A 102 -16.05 28.97 10.23
CA SER A 102 -15.65 29.30 8.86
C SER A 102 -15.80 28.08 7.96
N THR A 103 -16.21 28.29 6.71
CA THR A 103 -16.20 27.24 5.69
C THR A 103 -14.84 27.20 5.02
N GLU A 104 -14.19 26.04 5.05
CA GLU A 104 -12.89 25.81 4.45
C GLU A 104 -12.90 24.55 3.57
N ILE A 105 -11.87 24.41 2.76
CA ILE A 105 -11.57 23.24 1.95
C ILE A 105 -10.40 22.52 2.60
N LEU A 106 -10.64 21.29 3.05
CA LEU A 106 -9.63 20.47 3.71
C LEU A 106 -8.88 19.60 2.69
N LEU A 107 -7.56 19.70 2.66
CA LEU A 107 -6.67 18.84 1.89
C LEU A 107 -6.05 17.77 2.78
N LEU A 108 -6.16 16.51 2.37
CA LEU A 108 -5.43 15.38 2.97
C LEU A 108 -4.33 14.96 2.02
N ILE A 109 -3.10 15.28 2.37
CA ILE A 109 -1.93 15.07 1.53
C ILE A 109 -1.17 13.85 2.03
N LYS A 110 -1.10 12.79 1.22
CA LYS A 110 -0.30 11.59 1.55
C LYS A 110 1.10 11.75 0.99
N THR A 111 2.10 11.71 1.85
CA THR A 111 3.51 11.86 1.45
C THR A 111 4.45 11.00 2.30
N LYS A 112 5.72 10.95 1.92
CA LYS A 112 6.78 10.39 2.76
C LYS A 112 7.10 11.37 3.88
N THR A 113 7.33 10.87 5.08
CA THR A 113 7.68 11.70 6.25
C THR A 113 8.89 12.59 5.98
N SER A 114 9.89 12.08 5.24
CA SER A 114 11.07 12.85 4.83
C SER A 114 10.78 14.06 3.92
N LYS A 115 9.61 14.10 3.27
CA LYS A 115 9.19 15.20 2.39
C LYS A 115 8.32 16.24 3.08
N VAL A 116 7.85 15.99 4.31
CA VAL A 116 6.93 16.88 5.03
C VAL A 116 7.53 18.27 5.24
N SER A 117 8.82 18.36 5.59
CA SER A 117 9.51 19.65 5.75
C SER A 117 9.53 20.45 4.44
N ARG A 118 9.90 19.82 3.32
CA ARG A 118 9.91 20.47 2.01
C ARG A 118 8.51 20.88 1.55
N LEU A 119 7.51 20.04 1.82
CA LEU A 119 6.10 20.32 1.55
C LEU A 119 5.63 21.54 2.34
N SER A 120 5.92 21.61 3.64
CA SER A 120 5.49 22.73 4.49
C SER A 120 6.17 24.05 4.10
N THR A 121 7.46 24.02 3.75
CA THR A 121 8.15 25.20 3.21
C THR A 121 7.52 25.69 1.91
N TYR A 122 7.11 24.76 1.02
CA TYR A 122 6.45 25.12 -0.24
C TYR A 122 5.08 25.76 -0.02
N MET A 123 4.33 25.32 1.00
CA MET A 123 2.97 25.80 1.28
C MET A 123 2.93 27.06 2.16
N ARG A 124 4.04 27.42 2.81
CA ARG A 124 4.17 28.57 3.74
C ARG A 124 3.87 29.96 3.14
N PRO A 125 4.18 30.26 1.86
CA PRO A 125 3.96 31.61 1.33
C PRO A 125 2.49 32.03 1.22
N ALA A 126 1.55 31.08 1.13
CA ALA A 126 0.12 31.36 0.90
C ALA A 126 -0.73 31.37 2.18
N SER A 127 -0.28 30.74 3.27
CA SER A 127 -1.07 30.53 4.49
C SER A 127 -0.86 31.59 5.58
N GLN A 128 0.09 32.51 5.42
CA GLN A 128 0.41 33.53 6.43
C GLN A 128 -0.51 34.76 6.42
N LEU A 129 -1.31 34.99 5.37
CA LEU A 129 -2.16 36.19 5.28
C LEU A 129 -3.35 36.20 6.26
N HIS A 130 -3.72 35.07 6.85
CA HIS A 130 -4.85 35.00 7.80
C HIS A 130 -4.48 34.50 9.20
N ARG A 131 -3.21 34.16 9.43
CA ARG A 131 -2.76 33.46 10.64
C ARG A 131 -1.81 34.28 11.52
N SER A 132 -1.62 35.57 11.22
CA SER A 132 -0.83 36.50 12.04
C SER A 132 -1.63 36.97 13.25
N SER A 133 -2.11 36.04 14.06
CA SER A 133 -2.54 36.24 15.45
C SER A 133 -3.02 34.91 16.01
N TRP A 134 -2.05 34.08 16.38
CA TRP A 134 -2.18 33.23 17.56
C TRP A 134 -1.39 33.91 18.66
#